data_AF-A0A2M8FBG9-F1
#
_entry.id   AF-A0A2M8FBG9-F1
#
_cell.length_a   1.000
_cell.length_b   1.000
_cell.length_c   1.000
_cell.angle_alpha   90.00
_cell.angle_beta   90.00
_cell.angle_gamma   90.00
#
_symmetry.space_group_name_H-M   'P 1'
#
loop_
_entity.id
_entity.type
_entity.pdbx_description
1 polymer ?
#
loop_
_entity_poly.entity_id
_entity_poly.type
_entity_poly.pdbx_seq_one_letter_code
_entity_poly.pdbx_strand_id
1 'polypeptide(L)'
;MKRFFKDIVSDNITQKGFSACFIIILLSFIYAVFYFYSLPPLLPLFNQLPWGEQRLVNTTGIFIPPIIAFLILTINLIFSSLVYKKAPLLSRILAVTSLLISVLTFLFVIRTVQAVL
;
A
#
# COMPACT_ATOMS: atom_id res chain seq x y z
N MET A 1 24.85 -1.83 -3.20
CA MET A 1 23.79 -1.02 -2.55
C MET A 1 23.93 0.49 -2.77
N LYS A 2 25.11 1.12 -2.60
CA LYS A 2 25.29 2.59 -2.79
C LYS A 2 24.81 3.14 -4.15
N ARG A 3 24.91 2.36 -5.22
CA ARG A 3 24.48 2.77 -6.58
C ARG A 3 22.94 2.84 -6.72
N PHE A 4 22.22 1.90 -6.10
CA PHE A 4 20.75 1.84 -6.11
C PHE A 4 20.12 3.07 -5.46
N PHE A 5 20.59 3.43 -4.27
CA PHE A 5 20.12 4.62 -3.58
C PHE A 5 20.48 5.92 -4.32
N LYS A 6 21.67 5.99 -4.93
CA LYS A 6 22.09 7.15 -5.70
C LYS A 6 21.21 7.40 -6.93
N ASP A 7 20.80 6.34 -7.61
CA ASP A 7 19.95 6.45 -8.80
C ASP A 7 18.53 6.91 -8.42
N ILE A 8 17.95 6.40 -7.32
CA ILE A 8 16.64 6.85 -6.80
C ILE A 8 16.68 8.29 -6.28
N VAL A 9 17.71 8.67 -5.53
CA VAL A 9 17.87 10.02 -4.94
C VAL A 9 18.14 11.07 -6.03
N SER A 10 18.54 10.67 -7.23
CA SER A 10 18.79 11.61 -8.32
C SER A 10 17.52 12.27 -8.89
N ASP A 11 16.34 11.66 -8.70
CA ASP A 11 15.05 12.24 -9.11
C ASP A 11 14.16 12.55 -7.90
N ASN A 12 14.08 13.84 -7.57
CA ASN A 12 13.25 14.36 -6.49
C ASN A 12 11.78 13.94 -6.61
N ILE A 13 11.24 13.81 -7.84
CA ILE A 13 9.82 13.43 -8.04
C ILE A 13 9.63 11.97 -7.65
N THR A 14 10.49 11.09 -8.17
CA THR A 14 10.42 9.65 -7.92
C THR A 14 10.66 9.35 -6.43
N GLN A 15 11.64 10.01 -5.81
CA GLN A 15 11.92 9.85 -4.38
C GLN A 15 10.75 10.33 -3.50
N LYS A 16 10.22 11.53 -3.76
CA LYS A 16 9.08 12.06 -2.99
C LYS A 16 7.83 11.20 -3.19
N GLY A 17 7.59 10.70 -4.40
CA GLY A 17 6.49 9.79 -4.71
C GLY A 17 6.55 8.53 -3.85
N PHE A 18 7.67 7.80 -3.87
CA PHE A 18 7.82 6.60 -3.05
C PHE A 18 7.81 6.88 -1.54
N SER A 19 8.36 8.01 -1.10
CA SER A 19 8.32 8.43 0.31
C SER A 19 6.88 8.68 0.77
N ALA A 20 6.07 9.36 -0.06
CA ALA A 20 4.65 9.57 0.21
C ALA A 20 3.89 8.23 0.27
N CYS A 21 4.16 7.29 -0.65
CA CYS A 21 3.56 5.95 -0.61
C CYS A 21 3.85 5.24 0.72
N PHE A 22 5.10 5.28 1.17
CA PHE A 22 5.51 4.66 2.44
C PHE A 22 4.76 5.28 3.63
N ILE A 23 4.66 6.62 3.68
CA ILE A 23 3.91 7.33 4.72
C ILE A 23 2.43 6.92 4.70
N ILE A 24 1.78 6.85 3.54
CA ILE A 24 0.37 6.49 3.43
C ILE A 24 0.13 5.03 3.87
N ILE A 25 1.00 4.11 3.48
CA ILE A 25 0.92 2.71 3.93
C ILE A 25 1.13 2.62 5.45
N LEU A 26 2.09 3.37 6.00
CA LEU A 26 2.31 3.43 7.45
C LEU A 26 1.09 3.97 8.18
N LEU A 27 0.47 5.04 7.67
CA LEU A 27 -0.79 5.57 8.20
C LEU A 27 -1.93 4.54 8.13
N SER A 28 -1.97 3.73 7.07
CA SER A 28 -2.94 2.63 6.94
C SER A 28 -2.73 1.57 8.03
N PHE A 29 -1.48 1.21 8.32
CA PHE A 29 -1.14 0.31 9.43
C PHE A 29 -1.53 0.89 10.78
N ILE A 30 -1.15 2.15 11.05
CA ILE A 30 -1.45 2.84 12.32
C ILE A 30 -2.96 2.91 12.53
N TYR A 31 -3.72 3.26 11.49
CA TYR A 31 -5.17 3.33 11.56
C TYR A 31 -5.80 1.95 11.87
N ALA A 32 -5.33 0.88 11.22
CA ALA A 32 -5.79 -0.47 11.51
C ALA A 32 -5.45 -0.93 12.94
N VAL A 33 -4.25 -0.61 13.44
CA VAL A 33 -3.83 -0.90 14.82
C VAL A 33 -4.70 -0.14 15.83
N PHE A 34 -4.97 1.15 15.57
CA PHE A 34 -5.74 2.00 16.47
C PHE A 34 -7.15 1.46 16.73
N TYR A 35 -7.82 0.92 15.70
CA TYR A 35 -9.16 0.35 15.82
C TYR A 35 -9.18 -1.15 16.08
N PHE A 36 -8.03 -1.82 16.17
CA PHE A 36 -7.94 -3.29 16.17
C PHE A 36 -8.80 -3.96 17.25
N TYR A 37 -8.79 -3.43 18.47
CA TYR A 37 -9.56 -3.97 19.60
C TYR A 37 -11.07 -3.65 19.54
N SER A 38 -11.49 -2.69 18.73
CA SER A 38 -12.89 -2.32 18.54
C SER A 38 -13.54 -3.08 17.38
N LEU A 39 -12.75 -3.72 16.53
CA LEU A 39 -13.25 -4.47 15.38
C LEU A 39 -13.89 -5.80 15.83
N PRO A 40 -14.97 -6.25 15.18
CA PRO A 40 -15.54 -7.56 15.46
C PRO A 40 -14.59 -8.67 14.99
N PRO A 41 -14.81 -9.91 15.48
CA PRO A 41 -13.97 -11.05 15.15
C PRO A 41 -13.96 -11.41 13.66
N LEU A 42 -14.98 -10.99 12.89
CA LEU A 42 -15.10 -11.26 11.46
C LEU A 42 -15.29 -9.95 10.68
N LEU A 43 -14.44 -9.71 9.68
CA LEU A 43 -14.43 -8.53 8.82
C LEU A 43 -14.72 -8.91 7.37
N PRO A 44 -15.61 -8.16 6.67
CA PRO A 44 -15.89 -8.38 5.26
C PRO A 44 -14.82 -7.73 4.38
N LEU A 45 -13.72 -8.44 4.15
CA LEU A 45 -12.57 -7.92 3.41
C LEU A 45 -12.67 -8.24 1.92
N PHE A 46 -13.16 -9.43 1.57
CA PHE A 46 -13.22 -9.87 0.17
C PHE A 46 -14.55 -9.51 -0.49
N ASN A 47 -14.76 -8.23 -0.75
CA ASN A 47 -16.01 -7.70 -1.35
C ASN A 47 -16.31 -8.23 -2.77
N GLN A 48 -15.38 -8.94 -3.39
CA GLN A 48 -15.56 -9.58 -4.70
C GLN A 48 -16.23 -10.96 -4.61
N LEU A 49 -16.27 -11.57 -3.42
CA LEU A 49 -16.88 -12.88 -3.20
C LEU A 49 -18.40 -12.76 -2.97
N PRO A 50 -19.18 -13.84 -3.21
CA PRO A 50 -20.60 -13.87 -2.90
C PRO A 50 -20.90 -13.44 -1.47
N TRP A 51 -22.07 -12.85 -1.27
CA TRP A 51 -22.54 -12.46 0.05
C TRP A 51 -22.64 -13.70 0.96
N GLY A 52 -22.19 -13.56 2.21
CA GLY A 52 -22.15 -14.65 3.19
C GLY A 52 -20.76 -14.83 3.80
N GLU A 53 -20.48 -16.04 4.28
CA GLU A 53 -19.25 -16.34 5.03
C GLU A 53 -17.98 -16.24 4.19
N GLN A 54 -18.06 -16.44 2.88
CA GLN A 54 -16.90 -16.46 1.98
C GLN A 54 -16.15 -15.11 1.94
N ARG A 55 -16.82 -13.99 2.21
CA ARG A 55 -16.19 -12.66 2.24
C ARG A 55 -15.50 -12.32 3.57
N LEU A 56 -15.78 -13.11 4.62
CA LEU A 56 -15.38 -12.82 5.98
C LEU A 56 -13.98 -13.36 6.28
N VAL A 57 -13.20 -12.56 6.98
CA VAL A 57 -11.87 -12.93 7.47
C VAL A 57 -11.79 -12.57 8.94
N ASN A 58 -10.95 -13.27 9.71
CA ASN A 58 -10.63 -12.85 11.07
C ASN A 58 -10.16 -11.38 11.10
N THR A 59 -10.33 -10.67 12.22
CA THR A 59 -9.88 -9.29 12.44
C THR A 59 -8.43 -9.04 12.02
N THR A 60 -7.54 -10.02 12.22
CA THR A 60 -6.14 -9.96 11.76
C THR A 60 -5.99 -9.76 10.25
N GLY A 61 -7.01 -10.13 9.48
CA GLY A 61 -7.11 -9.91 8.05
C GLY A 61 -7.05 -8.44 7.63
N ILE A 62 -7.38 -7.49 8.51
CA ILE A 62 -7.33 -6.04 8.20
C ILE A 62 -5.95 -5.56 7.74
N PHE A 63 -4.88 -6.30 8.10
CA PHE A 63 -3.51 -6.01 7.69
C PHE A 63 -3.14 -6.56 6.30
N ILE A 64 -3.98 -7.40 5.68
CA ILE A 64 -3.72 -7.96 4.35
C ILE A 64 -3.54 -6.85 3.29
N PRO A 65 -4.46 -5.87 3.13
CA PRO A 65 -4.29 -4.80 2.16
C PRO A 65 -3.00 -3.98 2.32
N PRO A 66 -2.65 -3.46 3.52
CA PRO A 66 -1.41 -2.67 3.67
C PRO A 66 -0.13 -3.51 3.53
N ILE A 67 -0.14 -4.80 3.89
CA ILE A 67 0.99 -5.71 3.61
C ILE A 67 1.19 -5.89 2.09
N ILE A 68 0.11 -6.15 1.35
CA ILE A 68 0.19 -6.29 -0.12
C ILE A 68 0.67 -4.99 -0.76
N ALA A 69 0.15 -3.83 -0.33
CA ALA A 69 0.60 -2.54 -0.82
C ALA A 69 2.08 -2.29 -0.53
N PHE A 70 2.59 -2.71 0.64
CA PHE A 70 4.01 -2.61 0.99
C PHE A 70 4.90 -3.49 0.10
N LEU A 71 4.45 -4.71 -0.21
CA LEU A 71 5.16 -5.59 -1.14
C LEU A 71 5.21 -4.98 -2.55
N ILE A 72 4.09 -4.48 -3.06
CA ILE A 72 4.03 -3.80 -4.37
C ILE A 72 4.95 -2.57 -4.39
N LEU A 73 4.92 -1.75 -3.33
CA LEU A 73 5.82 -0.60 -3.19
C LEU A 73 7.29 -1.03 -3.27
N THR A 74 7.66 -2.08 -2.55
CA THR A 74 9.04 -2.59 -2.51
C THR A 74 9.48 -3.08 -3.89
N ILE A 75 8.64 -3.87 -4.57
CA ILE A 75 8.90 -4.35 -5.93
C ILE A 75 9.05 -3.17 -6.90
N ASN A 76 8.12 -2.22 -6.87
CA ASN A 76 8.14 -1.04 -7.75
C ASN A 76 9.36 -0.15 -7.50
N LEU A 77 9.81 -0.01 -6.26
CA LEU A 77 11.03 0.74 -5.92
C LEU A 77 12.27 0.05 -6.49
N ILE A 78 12.36 -1.28 -6.36
CA ILE A 78 13.45 -2.07 -6.94
C ILE A 78 13.45 -1.93 -8.47
N PHE A 79 12.31 -2.16 -9.13
CA PHE A 79 12.19 -2.02 -10.58
C PHE A 79 12.49 -0.60 -11.06
N SER A 80 12.02 0.42 -10.33
CA SER A 80 12.29 1.82 -10.64
C SER A 80 13.78 2.10 -10.66
N SER A 81 14.54 1.58 -9.69
CA SER A 81 16.00 1.74 -9.64
C SER A 81 16.75 1.08 -10.80
N LEU A 82 16.24 -0.08 -11.28
CA LEU A 82 16.85 -0.82 -12.40
C LEU A 82 16.61 -0.14 -13.75
N VAL A 83 15.42 0.45 -13.93
CA VAL A 83 14.98 1.03 -15.20
C VAL A 83 15.35 2.51 -15.33
N TYR A 84 15.60 3.21 -14.22
CA TYR A 84 15.82 4.67 -14.20
C TYR A 84 16.85 5.17 -15.22
N LYS A 85 17.98 4.47 -15.37
CA LYS A 85 19.05 4.87 -16.31
C LYS A 85 18.66 4.72 -17.78
N LYS A 86 17.72 3.82 -18.09
CA LYS A 86 17.27 3.54 -19.44
C LYS A 86 16.09 4.42 -19.82
N ALA A 87 15.15 4.60 -18.88
CA ALA A 87 13.90 5.30 -19.11
C ALA A 87 13.38 5.91 -17.79
N PRO A 88 13.74 7.17 -17.46
CA PRO A 88 13.32 7.82 -16.22
C PRO A 88 11.79 8.02 -16.16
N LEU A 89 11.11 8.11 -17.32
CA LEU A 89 9.65 8.17 -17.39
C LEU A 89 8.99 6.92 -16.79
N LEU A 90 9.54 5.72 -17.03
CA LEU A 90 9.02 4.47 -16.48
C LEU A 90 9.13 4.46 -14.95
N SER A 91 10.26 4.94 -14.40
CA SER A 91 10.46 5.07 -12.95
C SER A 91 9.42 6.00 -12.29
N ARG A 92 9.05 7.10 -12.96
CA ARG A 92 8.00 8.02 -12.50
C ARG A 92 6.62 7.38 -12.57
N ILE A 93 6.31 6.65 -13.64
CA ILE A 93 5.05 5.90 -13.76
C ILE A 93 4.93 4.89 -12.62
N LEU A 94 5.99 4.15 -12.30
CA LEU A 94 6.01 3.21 -11.17
C LEU A 94 5.78 3.90 -9.82
N ALA A 95 6.31 5.11 -9.62
CA ALA A 95 6.05 5.88 -8.41
C ALA A 95 4.58 6.34 -8.34
N VAL A 96 4.01 6.83 -9.44
CA VAL A 96 2.61 7.28 -9.51
C VAL A 96 1.62 6.12 -9.33
N THR A 97 1.88 4.95 -9.94
CA THR A 97 1.02 3.78 -9.74
C THR A 97 1.11 3.26 -8.31
N SER A 98 2.30 3.26 -7.70
CA SER A 98 2.46 2.93 -6.28
C SER A 98 1.70 3.91 -5.37
N LEU A 99 1.68 5.20 -5.73
CA LEU A 99 0.94 6.21 -4.99
C LEU A 99 -0.56 5.96 -5.06
N LEU A 100 -1.10 5.69 -6.25
CA LEU A 100 -2.50 5.32 -6.43
C LEU A 100 -2.87 4.08 -5.61
N ILE A 101 -2.04 3.04 -5.64
CA ILE A 101 -2.26 1.82 -4.85
C ILE A 101 -2.27 2.15 -3.36
N SER A 102 -1.30 2.92 -2.86
CA SER A 102 -1.24 3.29 -1.44
C SER A 102 -2.47 4.08 -0.98
N VAL A 103 -2.96 5.03 -1.78
CA VAL A 103 -4.17 5.82 -1.49
C VAL A 103 -5.40 4.93 -1.48
N LEU A 104 -5.56 4.06 -2.49
CA LEU A 104 -6.69 3.14 -2.57
C LEU A 104 -6.69 2.14 -1.40
N THR A 105 -5.51 1.64 -1.01
CA THR A 105 -5.36 0.80 0.18
C THR A 105 -5.78 1.53 1.45
N PHE A 106 -5.35 2.78 1.63
CA PHE A 106 -5.73 3.57 2.80
C PHE A 106 -7.24 3.81 2.86
N LEU A 107 -7.84 4.21 1.73
CA LEU A 107 -9.29 4.39 1.62
C LEU A 107 -10.05 3.09 1.89
N PHE A 108 -9.55 1.97 1.37
CA PHE A 108 -10.13 0.66 1.61
C PHE A 108 -10.14 0.31 3.10
N VAL A 109 -9.00 0.47 3.79
CA VAL A 109 -8.91 0.21 5.24
C VAL A 109 -9.87 1.09 6.02
N ILE A 110 -9.92 2.40 5.72
CA ILE A 110 -10.87 3.32 6.37
C ILE A 110 -12.31 2.84 6.18
N ARG A 111 -12.69 2.51 4.93
CA ARG A 111 -14.06 2.08 4.61
C ARG A 111 -14.42 0.76 5.27
N THR A 112 -13.51 -0.21 5.32
CA THR A 112 -13.75 -1.49 6.00
C THR A 112 -13.98 -1.29 7.50
N VAL A 113 -13.21 -0.43 8.15
CA VAL A 113 -13.39 -0.12 9.58
C VAL A 113 -14.72 0.61 9.81
N GLN A 114 -15.03 1.64 9.02
CA GLN A 114 -16.26 2.44 9.15
C GLN A 114 -17.54 1.68 8.80
N ALA A 115 -17.46 0.65 7.96
CA ALA A 115 -18.63 -0.15 7.59
C ALA A 115 -19.07 -1.11 8.71
N VAL A 116 -18.23 -1.27 9.74
CA VAL A 116 -18.37 -2.33 10.74
C VAL A 116 -18.45 -1.77 12.16
N LEU A 117 -17.86 -0.59 12.41
CA LEU A 117 -18.09 0.22 13.62
C LEU A 117 -19.35 1.07 13.46
#